data_AF-A0A7W1CA46-F1
#
_entry.id   AF-A0A7W1CA46-F1
#
_cell.length_a   1.000
_cell.length_b   1.000
_cell.length_c   1.000
_cell.angle_alpha   90.00
_cell.angle_beta   90.00
_cell.angle_gamma   90.00
#
_symmetry.space_group_name_H-M   'P 1'
#
loop_
_entity.id
_entity.type
_entity.pdbx_description
1 polymer ?
#
loop_
_entity_poly.entity_id
_entity_poly.type
_entity_poly.pdbx_seq_one_letter_code
_entity_poly.pdbx_strand_id
1 'polypeptide(L)'
;MSVDGAAMESARAETERTRDDALPEDTLSRPNRGHSRVYSVRLSEEEHAAVKERATEQGIPASTLIRSWIVERLRARSDESLTTRVERLERLVMPRGPAW
;
A
#
# COMPACT_ATOMS: atom_id res chain seq x y z
N MET A 1 7.52 3.82 31.98
CA MET A 1 6.15 4.25 31.63
C MET A 1 5.25 3.04 31.77
N SER A 2 4.59 2.86 32.93
CA SER A 2 3.54 1.86 33.09
C SER A 2 2.30 2.39 32.38
N VAL A 3 1.84 1.71 31.34
CA VAL A 3 0.49 1.94 30.80
C VAL A 3 -0.50 1.32 31.78
N ASP A 4 -1.33 2.18 32.36
CA ASP A 4 -2.30 1.90 33.41
C ASP A 4 -3.19 0.69 33.08
N GLY A 5 -3.07 -0.39 33.87
CA GLY A 5 -3.90 -1.58 33.74
C GLY A 5 -5.41 -1.28 33.83
N ALA A 6 -5.78 -0.19 34.49
CA ALA A 6 -7.14 0.31 34.56
C ALA A 6 -7.71 0.73 33.18
N ALA A 7 -6.88 1.29 32.29
CA ALA A 7 -7.30 1.70 30.95
C ALA A 7 -7.51 0.49 30.02
N MET A 8 -6.72 -0.58 30.22
CA MET A 8 -6.86 -1.83 29.48
C MET A 8 -8.13 -2.59 29.90
N GLU A 9 -8.43 -2.58 31.21
CA GLU A 9 -9.63 -3.18 31.80
C GLU A 9 -10.90 -2.48 31.29
N SER A 10 -10.90 -1.14 31.25
CA SER A 10 -12.04 -0.36 30.77
C SER A 10 -12.32 -0.60 29.28
N ALA A 11 -11.27 -0.62 28.45
CA ALA A 11 -11.38 -0.92 27.02
C ALA A 11 -11.93 -2.33 26.76
N ARG A 12 -11.52 -3.31 27.58
CA ARG A 12 -12.03 -4.69 27.50
C ARG A 12 -13.49 -4.79 27.91
N ALA A 13 -13.88 -4.12 28.99
CA ALA A 13 -15.27 -4.11 29.46
C ALA A 13 -16.22 -3.41 28.47
N GLU A 14 -15.74 -2.37 27.78
CA GLU A 14 -16.49 -1.69 26.71
C GLU A 14 -16.68 -2.61 25.50
N THR A 15 -15.63 -3.30 25.08
CA THR A 15 -15.69 -4.29 23.98
C THR A 15 -16.64 -5.45 24.30
N GLU A 16 -16.65 -5.93 25.54
CA GLU A 16 -17.53 -7.03 25.96
C GLU A 16 -19.01 -6.64 25.92
N ARG A 17 -19.35 -5.39 26.27
CA ARG A 17 -20.74 -4.90 26.26
C ARG A 17 -21.33 -4.80 24.87
N THR A 18 -20.50 -4.46 23.89
CA THR A 18 -20.91 -4.24 22.49
C THR A 18 -20.68 -5.49 21.62
N ARG A 19 -20.31 -6.63 22.21
CA ARG A 19 -20.07 -7.89 21.47
C ARG A 19 -21.29 -8.35 20.68
N ASP A 20 -22.47 -8.25 21.29
CA ASP A 20 -23.73 -8.74 20.72
C ASP A 20 -24.53 -7.63 20.01
N ASP A 21 -23.99 -6.40 19.98
CA ASP A 21 -24.62 -5.30 19.26
C ASP A 21 -24.55 -5.56 17.75
N ALA A 22 -25.64 -5.27 17.05
CA ALA A 22 -25.67 -5.36 15.60
C ALA A 22 -24.62 -4.43 15.01
N LEU A 23 -23.71 -4.98 14.20
CA LEU A 23 -22.75 -4.19 13.44
C LEU A 23 -23.53 -3.20 12.56
N PRO A 24 -23.13 -1.92 12.49
CA PRO A 24 -23.78 -0.95 11.62
C PRO A 24 -23.80 -1.46 10.18
N GLU A 25 -24.96 -1.37 9.53
CA GLU A 25 -25.22 -1.80 8.15
C GLU A 25 -24.37 -1.04 7.11
N ASP A 26 -23.69 0.02 7.53
CA ASP A 26 -22.70 0.70 6.70
C ASP A 26 -21.49 -0.22 6.53
N THR A 27 -21.39 -0.75 5.31
CA THR A 27 -20.40 -1.72 4.89
C THR A 27 -18.99 -1.30 5.31
N LEU A 28 -18.50 -1.89 6.40
CA LEU A 28 -17.07 -1.96 6.67
C LEU A 28 -16.45 -2.72 5.49
N SER A 29 -15.98 -1.98 4.48
CA SER A 29 -15.17 -2.53 3.41
C SER A 29 -13.88 -3.01 4.06
N ARG A 30 -13.83 -4.29 4.45
CA ARG A 30 -12.62 -4.90 4.98
C ARG A 30 -11.54 -4.74 3.91
N PRO A 31 -10.46 -3.98 4.16
CA PRO A 31 -9.37 -3.89 3.22
C PRO A 31 -8.83 -5.31 2.98
N ASN A 32 -8.54 -5.66 1.73
CA ASN A 32 -8.00 -6.97 1.29
C ASN A 32 -9.00 -8.11 0.98
N ARG A 33 -10.21 -7.86 0.45
CA ARG A 33 -11.04 -8.94 -0.13
C ARG A 33 -10.50 -9.55 -1.43
N GLY A 34 -9.58 -8.87 -2.13
CA GLY A 34 -8.81 -9.52 -3.21
C GLY A 34 -7.75 -10.42 -2.59
N HIS A 35 -7.70 -11.70 -2.94
CA HIS A 35 -6.68 -12.63 -2.48
C HIS A 35 -5.29 -12.07 -2.78
N SER A 36 -4.67 -11.40 -1.80
CA SER A 36 -3.32 -10.89 -1.93
C SER A 36 -2.40 -12.10 -2.08
N ARG A 37 -1.69 -12.18 -3.21
CA ARG A 37 -0.69 -13.22 -3.43
C ARG A 37 0.53 -12.88 -2.59
N VAL A 38 0.90 -13.81 -1.71
CA VAL A 38 2.09 -13.67 -0.85
C VAL A 38 3.28 -14.27 -1.58
N TYR A 39 4.33 -13.47 -1.76
CA TYR A 39 5.63 -13.93 -2.25
C TYR A 39 6.61 -13.94 -1.08
N SER A 40 7.30 -15.07 -0.89
CA SER A 40 8.39 -15.16 0.08
C SER A 40 9.72 -14.88 -0.61
N VAL A 41 10.51 -13.98 -0.04
CA VAL A 41 11.83 -13.59 -0.54
C VAL A 41 12.86 -13.95 0.53
N ARG A 42 13.96 -14.58 0.11
CA ARG A 42 15.10 -14.84 0.99
C ARG A 42 16.04 -13.65 0.93
N LEU A 43 16.36 -13.09 2.09
CA LEU A 43 17.32 -12.02 2.26
C LEU A 43 18.44 -12.54 3.17
N SER A 44 19.67 -12.08 2.95
CA SER A 44 20.72 -12.19 3.96
C SER A 44 20.36 -11.34 5.18
N GLU A 45 21.07 -11.54 6.29
CA GLU A 45 20.88 -10.70 7.47
C GLU A 45 21.25 -9.24 7.18
N GLU A 46 22.32 -9.00 6.41
CA GLU A 46 22.72 -7.64 6.04
C GLU A 46 21.67 -6.95 5.15
N GLU A 47 21.10 -7.68 4.18
CA GLU A 47 20.05 -7.16 3.30
C GLU A 47 18.78 -6.83 4.09
N HIS A 48 18.36 -7.70 5.00
CA HIS A 48 17.20 -7.47 5.83
C HIS A 48 17.39 -6.26 6.77
N ALA A 49 18.58 -6.12 7.37
CA ALA A 49 18.93 -4.97 8.20
C ALA A 49 18.86 -3.65 7.41
N ALA A 50 19.44 -3.62 6.21
CA ALA A 50 19.44 -2.44 5.35
C ALA A 50 18.03 -2.01 4.92
N VAL A 51 17.13 -2.97 4.67
CA VAL A 51 15.72 -2.66 4.39
C VAL A 51 15.02 -2.11 5.62
N LYS A 52 15.23 -2.72 6.79
CA LYS A 52 14.59 -2.29 8.04
C LYS A 52 15.01 -0.86 8.42
N GLU A 53 16.29 -0.53 8.27
CA GLU A 53 16.82 0.81 8.52
C GLU A 53 16.10 1.85 7.63
N ARG A 54 16.10 1.65 6.31
CA ARG A 54 15.43 2.56 5.37
C ARG A 54 13.93 2.68 5.60
N ALA A 55 13.28 1.59 5.97
CA ALA A 55 11.85 1.60 6.27
C ALA A 55 11.56 2.42 7.55
N THR A 56 12.46 2.34 8.54
CA THR A 56 12.39 3.12 9.78
C THR A 56 12.58 4.61 9.50
N GLU A 57 13.58 4.97 8.69
CA GLU A 57 13.82 6.36 8.26
C GLU A 57 12.58 6.99 7.58
N GLN A 58 11.82 6.17 6.84
CA GLN A 58 10.61 6.59 6.12
C GLN A 58 9.32 6.42 6.94
N GLY A 59 9.40 5.86 8.15
CA GLY A 59 8.23 5.63 9.01
C GLY A 59 7.22 4.62 8.46
N ILE A 60 7.66 3.67 7.63
CA ILE A 60 6.78 2.65 7.01
C ILE A 60 7.24 1.23 7.35
N PRO A 61 6.35 0.21 7.28
CA PRO A 61 6.76 -1.18 7.42
C PRO A 61 7.72 -1.62 6.32
N ALA A 62 8.71 -2.46 6.66
CA ALA A 62 9.67 -3.01 5.69
C ALA A 62 9.01 -3.74 4.51
N SER A 63 7.90 -4.46 4.77
CA SER A 63 7.12 -5.13 3.72
C SER A 63 6.45 -4.14 2.76
N THR A 64 6.03 -2.98 3.25
CA THR A 64 5.49 -1.88 2.43
C THR A 64 6.57 -1.31 1.53
N LEU A 65 7.77 -1.06 2.08
CA LEU A 65 8.92 -0.56 1.32
C LEU A 65 9.36 -1.53 0.22
N ILE A 66 9.53 -2.81 0.55
CA ILE A 66 9.89 -3.85 -0.44
C ILE A 66 8.83 -3.90 -1.55
N ARG A 67 7.55 -3.87 -1.18
CA ARG A 67 6.46 -3.89 -2.15
C ARG A 67 6.50 -2.66 -3.06
N SER A 68 6.75 -1.46 -2.53
CA SER A 68 6.80 -0.25 -3.37
C SER A 68 7.94 -0.34 -4.38
N TRP A 69 9.14 -0.74 -3.97
CA TRP A 69 10.27 -0.93 -4.89
C TRP A 69 9.99 -1.93 -6.01
N ILE A 70 9.36 -3.07 -5.69
CA ILE A 70 8.97 -4.07 -6.71
C ILE A 70 7.99 -3.45 -7.71
N VAL A 71 6.94 -2.77 -7.24
CA VAL A 71 5.92 -2.17 -8.10
C VAL A 71 6.49 -1.02 -8.93
N GLU A 72 7.33 -0.18 -8.35
CA GLU A 72 8.01 0.93 -9.04
C GLU A 72 8.90 0.39 -10.17
N ARG A 73 9.70 -0.65 -9.89
CA ARG A 73 10.55 -1.27 -10.90
C ARG A 73 9.75 -1.91 -12.04
N LEU A 74 8.63 -2.55 -11.71
CA LEU A 74 7.71 -3.10 -12.71
C LEU A 74 7.10 -1.98 -13.57
N ARG A 75 6.63 -0.89 -12.95
CA ARG A 75 6.09 0.28 -13.67
C ARG A 75 7.13 0.92 -14.57
N ALA A 76 8.36 1.09 -14.10
CA ALA A 76 9.46 1.60 -14.92
C ALA A 76 9.76 0.73 -16.15
N ARG A 77 9.48 -0.58 -16.08
CA ARG A 77 9.60 -1.50 -17.23
C ARG A 77 8.35 -1.47 -18.13
N SER A 78 7.20 -1.12 -17.57
CA SER A 78 5.89 -1.15 -18.22
C SER A 78 5.45 0.21 -18.77
N ASP A 79 6.12 1.30 -18.41
CA ASP A 79 5.94 2.58 -19.08
C ASP A 79 6.33 2.38 -20.56
N GLU A 80 5.30 2.16 -21.37
CA GLU A 80 5.20 2.80 -22.67
C GLU A 80 5.81 4.20 -22.52
N SER A 81 6.93 4.43 -23.20
CA SER A 81 7.79 5.60 -23.01
C SER A 81 6.96 6.87 -22.80
N LEU A 82 7.38 7.77 -21.92
CA LEU A 82 6.78 9.11 -21.81
C LEU A 82 6.62 9.75 -23.20
N THR A 83 7.57 9.47 -24.11
CA THR A 83 7.48 9.79 -25.54
C THR A 83 6.21 9.25 -26.18
N THR A 84 5.92 7.96 -26.04
CA THR A 84 4.73 7.31 -26.61
C THR A 84 3.42 7.78 -25.94
N ARG A 85 3.44 8.13 -24.65
CA ARG A 85 2.29 8.76 -23.98
C ARG A 85 2.05 10.19 -24.48
N VAL A 86 3.10 10.98 -24.67
CA VAL A 86 3.04 12.33 -25.27
C VAL A 86 2.56 12.24 -26.72
N GLU A 87 3.09 11.33 -27.53
CA GLU A 87 2.65 11.11 -28.93
C GLU A 87 1.17 10.72 -29.02
N ARG A 88 0.68 9.89 -28.08
CA ARG A 88 -0.75 9.57 -27.98
C ARG A 88 -1.57 10.80 -27.61
N LEU A 89 -1.10 11.61 -26.66
CA LEU A 89 -1.78 12.83 -26.23
C LEU A 89 -1.80 13.87 -27.35
N GLU A 90 -0.69 14.10 -28.04
CA GLU A 90 -0.60 14.96 -29.21
C GLU A 90 -1.57 14.53 -30.31
N ARG A 91 -1.70 13.22 -30.57
CA ARG A 91 -2.67 12.70 -31.54
C ARG A 91 -4.13 12.92 -31.14
N LEU A 92 -4.43 12.95 -29.84
CA LEU A 92 -5.80 13.13 -29.32
C LEU A 92 -6.16 14.61 -29.15
N VAL A 93 -5.21 15.46 -28.79
CA VAL A 93 -5.41 16.89 -28.48
C VAL A 93 -5.17 17.77 -29.71
N MET A 94 -4.25 17.38 -30.58
CA MET A 94 -3.88 18.11 -31.79
C MET A 94 -4.04 17.22 -33.02
N PRO A 95 -5.28 17.01 -33.53
CA PRO A 95 -5.43 16.42 -34.85
C PRO A 95 -4.76 17.38 -35.84
N ARG A 96 -3.57 17.03 -36.35
CA ARG A 96 -2.98 17.76 -37.47
C ARG A 96 -4.01 17.72 -38.60
N GLY A 97 -4.71 18.85 -38.79
CA GLY A 97 -5.64 19.05 -39.89
C GLY A 97 -4.90 18.83 -41.22
N PRO A 98 -5.61 18.39 -42.26
CA PRO A 98 -4.97 17.98 -43.50
C PRO A 98 -4.14 19.12 -44.09
N ALA A 99 -2.93 18.77 -44.51
CA ALA A 99 -2.08 19.63 -45.32
C ALA A 99 -2.79 19.88 -46.66
N TRP A 100 -3.08 21.15 -46.92
CA TRP A 100 -3.32 21.67 -48.25
C TRP A 100 -2.17 22.62 -48.59
#